data_AF-A0A9D3ZFF1-F1
#
_entry.id   AF-A0A9D3ZFF1-F1
#
_cell.length_a   1.000
_cell.length_b   1.000
_cell.length_c   1.000
_cell.angle_alpha   90.00
_cell.angle_beta   90.00
_cell.angle_gamma   90.00
#
_symmetry.space_group_name_H-M   'P 1'
#
loop_
_entity.id
_entity.type
_entity.pdbx_description
1 polymer ?
#
loop_
_entity_poly.entity_id
_entity_poly.type
_entity_poly.pdbx_seq_one_letter_code
_entity_poly.pdbx_strand_id
1 'polypeptide(L)'
;MCLTSQRDSIQELLDFQRKKLTKRNDALESMVKALKEETMATTMALSTRIEELEGELALYRTAVGKGASSAALSYENVSKSKEFVGTRFACNVDNFLWRMENYFRA
;
A
#
# COMPACT_ATOMS: atom_id res chain seq x y z
N MET A 1 -47.26 -53.25 27.10
CA MET A 1 -46.96 -52.73 25.74
C MET A 1 -46.41 -53.87 24.89
N CYS A 2 -46.80 -53.96 23.62
CA CYS A 2 -46.38 -55.03 22.70
C CYS A 2 -44.97 -54.74 22.13
N LEU A 3 -44.13 -55.77 21.97
CA LEU A 3 -42.75 -55.65 21.47
C LEU A 3 -42.67 -55.02 20.06
N THR A 4 -43.69 -55.20 19.23
CA THR A 4 -43.78 -54.60 17.90
C THR A 4 -43.88 -53.08 17.98
N SER A 5 -44.75 -52.56 18.87
CA SER A 5 -44.92 -51.12 19.08
C SER A 5 -43.63 -50.44 19.60
N GLN A 6 -42.85 -51.13 20.44
CA GLN A 6 -41.54 -50.62 20.86
C GLN A 6 -40.54 -50.57 19.72
N ARG A 7 -40.51 -51.61 18.86
CA ARG A 7 -39.64 -51.65 17.67
C ARG A 7 -39.96 -50.49 16.72
N ASP A 8 -41.24 -50.26 16.45
CA ASP A 8 -41.67 -49.22 15.51
C ASP A 8 -41.32 -47.82 16.03
N SER A 9 -41.51 -47.58 17.34
CA SER A 9 -41.12 -46.31 17.97
C SER A 9 -39.60 -46.06 17.92
N ILE A 10 -38.78 -47.09 18.12
CA ILE A 10 -37.33 -46.98 17.99
C ILE A 10 -36.95 -46.68 16.53
N GLN A 11 -37.59 -47.34 15.56
CA GLN A 11 -37.34 -47.11 14.15
C GLN A 11 -37.66 -45.67 13.73
N GLU A 12 -38.81 -45.14 14.15
CA GLU A 12 -39.21 -43.76 13.89
C GLU A 12 -38.22 -42.75 14.49
N LEU A 13 -37.75 -43.00 15.71
CA LEU A 13 -36.75 -42.16 16.35
C LEU A 13 -35.42 -42.16 15.58
N LEU A 14 -34.95 -43.33 15.15
CA LEU A 14 -33.72 -43.45 14.37
C LEU A 14 -33.85 -42.75 13.01
N ASP A 15 -34.99 -42.89 12.34
CA ASP A 15 -35.25 -42.23 11.06
C ASP A 15 -35.35 -40.71 11.21
N PHE A 16 -35.96 -40.23 12.30
CA PHE A 16 -35.99 -38.82 12.65
C PHE A 16 -34.58 -38.27 12.90
N GLN A 17 -33.77 -38.97 13.69
CA GLN A 17 -32.39 -38.58 13.96
C GLN A 17 -31.54 -38.59 12.69
N ARG A 18 -31.68 -39.60 11.84
CA ARG A 18 -30.99 -39.68 10.54
C ARG A 18 -31.32 -38.48 9.67
N LYS A 19 -32.61 -38.17 9.49
CA LYS A 19 -33.06 -37.01 8.70
C LYS A 19 -32.51 -35.69 9.26
N LYS A 20 -32.50 -35.53 10.59
CA LYS A 20 -31.97 -34.34 11.25
C LYS A 20 -30.45 -34.22 11.05
N LEU A 21 -29.73 -35.33 11.11
CA LEU A 21 -28.29 -35.37 10.90
C LEU A 21 -27.93 -35.04 9.44
N THR A 22 -28.62 -35.63 8.47
CA THR A 22 -28.44 -35.33 7.04
C THR A 22 -28.64 -33.84 6.77
N LYS A 23 -29.74 -33.23 7.23
CA LYS A 23 -29.99 -31.79 7.07
C LYS A 23 -28.88 -30.92 7.64
N ARG A 24 -28.35 -31.28 8.82
CA ARG A 24 -27.22 -30.55 9.43
C ARG A 24 -25.94 -30.71 8.61
N ASN A 25 -25.71 -31.91 8.07
CA ASN A 25 -24.53 -32.19 7.26
C ASN A 25 -24.58 -31.41 5.94
N ASP A 26 -25.74 -31.40 5.26
CA ASP A 26 -25.94 -30.63 4.04
C ASP A 26 -25.76 -29.12 4.27
N ALA A 27 -26.29 -28.61 5.40
CA ALA A 27 -26.10 -27.22 5.80
C ALA A 27 -24.62 -26.90 6.08
N LEU A 28 -23.91 -27.79 6.79
CA LEU A 28 -22.49 -27.64 7.07
C LEU A 28 -21.67 -27.63 5.77
N GLU A 29 -21.95 -28.54 4.85
CA GLU A 29 -21.27 -28.62 3.55
C GLU A 29 -21.49 -27.34 2.74
N SER A 30 -22.72 -26.81 2.73
CA SER A 30 -23.03 -25.53 2.10
C SER A 30 -22.25 -24.37 2.73
N MET A 31 -22.17 -24.31 4.06
CA MET A 31 -21.39 -23.28 4.77
C MET A 31 -19.90 -23.38 4.46
N VAL A 32 -19.33 -24.59 4.47
CA VAL A 32 -17.91 -24.83 4.17
C VAL A 32 -17.60 -24.41 2.73
N LYS A 33 -18.49 -24.73 1.78
CA LYS A 33 -18.33 -24.31 0.39
C LYS A 33 -18.34 -22.79 0.25
N ALA A 34 -19.32 -22.11 0.86
CA ALA A 34 -19.40 -20.65 0.83
C ALA A 34 -18.15 -20.00 1.44
N LEU A 35 -17.70 -20.49 2.60
CA LEU A 35 -16.49 -19.98 3.25
C LEU A 35 -15.25 -20.18 2.39
N LYS A 36 -15.14 -21.32 1.71
CA LYS A 36 -14.02 -21.59 0.80
C LYS A 36 -14.01 -20.64 -0.39
N GLU A 37 -15.17 -20.39 -1.00
CA GLU A 37 -15.32 -19.45 -2.11
C GLU A 37 -14.96 -18.02 -1.68
N GLU A 38 -15.46 -17.55 -0.54
CA GLU A 38 -15.13 -16.24 0.03
C GLU A 38 -13.63 -16.13 0.36
N THR A 39 -13.05 -17.15 0.98
CA THR A 39 -11.62 -17.18 1.33
C THR A 39 -10.75 -17.13 0.07
N MET A 40 -11.12 -17.86 -0.99
CA MET A 40 -10.39 -17.80 -2.26
C MET A 40 -10.51 -16.42 -2.91
N ALA A 41 -11.71 -15.84 -2.95
CA ALA A 41 -11.92 -14.51 -3.53
C ALA A 41 -11.14 -13.41 -2.79
N THR A 42 -11.18 -13.43 -1.45
CA THR A 42 -10.44 -12.48 -0.61
C THR A 42 -8.93 -12.66 -0.74
N THR A 43 -8.44 -13.91 -0.77
CA THR A 43 -7.01 -14.20 -0.96
C THR A 43 -6.52 -13.68 -2.32
N MET A 44 -7.28 -13.90 -3.39
CA MET A 44 -6.94 -13.38 -4.71
C MET A 44 -6.89 -11.84 -4.74
N ALA A 45 -7.91 -11.19 -4.18
CA ALA A 45 -7.96 -9.73 -4.13
C ALA A 45 -6.78 -9.14 -3.34
N LEU A 46 -6.41 -9.76 -2.21
CA LEU A 46 -5.28 -9.34 -1.39
C LEU A 46 -3.95 -9.55 -2.12
N SER A 47 -3.75 -10.68 -2.79
CA SER A 47 -2.53 -10.92 -3.58
C SER A 47 -2.37 -9.88 -4.70
N THR A 48 -3.43 -9.59 -5.46
CA THR A 48 -3.38 -8.54 -6.48
C THR A 48 -3.05 -7.18 -5.88
N ARG A 49 -3.65 -6.84 -4.73
CA ARG A 49 -3.36 -5.56 -4.07
C ARG A 49 -1.91 -5.47 -3.58
N ILE A 50 -1.33 -6.58 -3.12
CA ILE A 50 0.08 -6.65 -2.73
C ILE A 50 0.98 -6.39 -3.95
N GLU A 51 0.72 -7.06 -5.08
CA GLU A 51 1.48 -6.87 -6.32
C GLU A 51 1.43 -5.41 -6.82
N GLU A 52 0.25 -4.78 -6.78
CA GLU A 52 0.09 -3.36 -7.11
C GLU A 52 0.93 -2.45 -6.20
N LEU A 53 0.85 -2.66 -4.88
CA LEU A 53 1.59 -1.88 -3.90
C LEU A 53 3.10 -2.06 -4.03
N GLU A 54 3.56 -3.28 -4.30
CA GLU A 54 4.98 -3.54 -4.58
C GLU A 54 5.45 -2.82 -5.85
N GLY A 55 4.61 -2.78 -6.89
CA GLY A 55 4.84 -2.01 -8.11
C GLY A 55 4.92 -0.49 -7.85
N GLU A 56 3.95 0.06 -7.11
CA GLU A 56 3.95 1.48 -6.70
C GLU A 56 5.20 1.83 -5.88
N LEU A 57 5.58 0.99 -4.91
CA LEU A 57 6.77 1.19 -4.10
C LEU A 57 8.06 1.16 -4.93
N ALA A 58 8.15 0.28 -5.92
CA ALA A 58 9.28 0.25 -6.85
C ALA A 58 9.38 1.56 -7.65
N LEU A 59 8.26 2.09 -8.13
CA LEU A 59 8.22 3.39 -8.81
C LEU A 59 8.66 4.53 -7.89
N TYR A 60 8.15 4.59 -6.65
CA TYR A 60 8.58 5.61 -5.69
C TYR A 60 10.07 5.53 -5.36
N ARG A 61 10.60 4.32 -5.12
CA ARG A 61 12.03 4.12 -4.86
C ARG A 61 12.90 4.57 -6.04
N THR A 62 12.50 4.26 -7.26
CA THR A 62 13.25 4.70 -8.45
C THR A 62 13.17 6.21 -8.66
N ALA A 63 12.01 6.84 -8.43
CA ALA A 63 11.86 8.29 -8.50
C ALA A 63 12.71 9.02 -7.45
N VAL A 64 12.69 8.55 -6.20
CA VAL A 64 13.53 9.10 -5.12
C VAL A 64 15.02 8.90 -5.41
N GLY A 65 15.42 7.70 -5.86
CA GLY A 65 16.81 7.43 -6.25
C GLY A 65 17.29 8.35 -7.37
N LYS A 66 16.49 8.52 -8.43
CA LYS A 66 16.80 9.44 -9.54
C LYS A 66 16.81 10.91 -9.10
N GLY A 67 15.89 11.32 -8.23
CA GLY A 67 15.85 12.68 -7.67
C GLY A 67 17.02 13.00 -6.75
N ALA A 68 17.49 12.02 -5.96
CA ALA A 68 18.69 12.16 -5.15
C ALA A 68 19.96 12.28 -6.02
N SER A 69 20.05 11.48 -7.09
CA SER A 69 21.15 11.58 -8.05
C SER A 69 21.13 12.90 -8.84
N SER A 70 19.97 13.40 -9.25
CA SER A 70 19.89 14.68 -9.96
C SER A 70 20.19 15.88 -9.06
N ALA A 71 19.79 15.84 -7.79
CA ALA A 71 20.16 16.86 -6.81
C ALA A 71 21.67 16.83 -6.51
N ALA A 72 22.28 15.65 -6.37
CA ALA A 72 23.73 15.52 -6.17
C ALA A 72 24.52 16.09 -7.37
N LEU A 73 24.08 15.82 -8.61
CA LEU A 73 24.71 16.35 -9.82
C LEU A 73 24.55 17.87 -10.00
N SER A 74 23.52 18.49 -9.38
CA SER A 74 23.34 19.95 -9.46
C SER A 74 24.27 20.71 -8.51
N TYR A 75 24.69 20.12 -7.39
CA TYR A 75 25.68 20.73 -6.50
C TYR A 75 27.10 20.65 -7.06
N GLU A 76 27.39 19.63 -7.88
CA GLU A 76 28.74 19.41 -8.43
C GLU A 76 29.05 20.29 -9.66
N ASN A 77 28.02 20.82 -10.32
CA ASN A 77 28.13 21.78 -11.44
C ASN A 77 27.97 23.26 -11.03
N VAL A 78 27.98 23.59 -9.74
CA VAL A 78 28.18 24.99 -9.34
C VAL A 78 29.68 25.25 -9.39
N SER A 79 30.15 25.71 -10.55
CA SER A 79 31.49 26.26 -10.72
C SER A 79 31.81 27.14 -9.52
N LYS A 80 32.83 26.76 -8.72
CA LYS A 80 33.27 27.58 -7.58
C LYS A 80 33.37 29.02 -8.05
N SER A 81 32.66 29.93 -7.40
CA SER A 81 32.73 31.36 -7.71
C SER A 81 34.21 31.74 -7.66
N LYS A 82 34.77 32.14 -8.81
CA LYS A 82 36.17 32.53 -8.91
C LYS A 82 36.43 33.57 -7.81
N GLU A 83 37.36 33.28 -6.90
CA GLU A 83 37.75 34.24 -5.88
C GLU A 83 38.06 35.56 -6.58
N PHE A 84 37.43 36.63 -6.09
CA PHE A 84 37.59 37.94 -6.66
C PHE A 84 39.01 38.43 -6.35
N VAL A 85 39.94 38.22 -7.28
CA VAL A 85 41.39 38.54 -7.15
C VAL A 85 41.67 40.05 -7.21
N GLY A 86 40.63 40.89 -7.20
CA GLY A 86 40.79 42.35 -7.24
C GLY A 86 40.85 42.94 -5.83
N THR A 87 41.84 43.79 -5.57
CA THR A 87 41.81 44.67 -4.39
C THR A 87 40.77 45.78 -4.63
N ARG A 88 39.49 45.46 -4.44
CA ARG A 88 38.47 46.52 -4.37
C ARG A 88 38.62 47.18 -3.01
N PHE A 89 39.08 48.42 -3.01
CA PHE A 89 38.98 49.29 -1.84
C PHE A 89 37.52 49.31 -1.37
N ALA A 90 37.29 49.29 -0.05
CA ALA A 90 35.94 49.26 0.55
C ALA A 90 35.02 50.35 -0.05
N CYS A 91 35.59 51.53 -0.32
CA CYS A 91 34.88 52.63 -0.97
C CYS A 91 34.30 52.29 -2.36
N ASN A 92 34.89 51.37 -3.13
CA ASN A 92 34.37 50.95 -4.43
C ASN A 92 33.21 49.97 -4.30
N VAL A 93 33.16 49.19 -3.21
CA VAL A 93 32.02 48.33 -2.89
C VAL A 93 30.85 49.18 -2.44
N ASP A 94 31.10 50.14 -1.55
CA ASP A 94 30.06 51.08 -1.07
C ASP A 94 29.45 51.89 -2.22
N ASN A 95 30.29 52.40 -3.14
CA ASN A 95 29.82 53.18 -4.27
C ASN A 95 29.04 52.32 -5.29
N PHE A 96 29.37 51.02 -5.42
CA PHE A 96 28.59 50.10 -6.24
C PHE A 96 27.21 49.81 -5.62
N LEU A 97 27.15 49.54 -4.31
CA LEU A 97 25.91 49.29 -3.60
C LEU A 97 24.99 50.51 -3.62
N TRP A 98 25.54 51.70 -3.37
CA TRP A 98 24.82 52.98 -3.48
C TRP A 98 24.20 53.21 -4.86
N ARG A 99 24.95 52.88 -5.93
CA ARG A 99 24.43 53.00 -7.31
C ARG A 99 23.33 51.99 -7.60
N MET A 100 23.43 50.77 -7.08
CA MET A 100 22.39 49.73 -7.24
C MET A 100 21.09 50.10 -6.53
N GLU A 101 21.16 50.60 -5.29
CA GLU A 101 19.99 51.02 -4.52
C GLU A 101 19.24 52.20 -5.16
N ASN A 102 19.96 53.04 -5.89
CA ASN A 102 19.40 54.19 -6.59
C ASN A 102 19.05 53.92 -8.06
N TYR A 103 19.49 52.78 -8.62
CA TYR A 103 19.22 52.42 -10.02
C TYR A 103 17.72 52.25 -10.30
N PHE A 104 16.97 51.75 -9.32
CA PHE A 104 15.52 51.52 -9.42
C PHE A 104 14.65 52.66 -8.85
N ARG A 105 15.26 53.80 -8.48
CA ARG A 105 14.55 54.98 -7.98
C ARG A 105 14.22 56.03 -9.06
N ALA A 106 14.51 55.74 -10.32
CA ALA A 106 14.15 56.58 -11.47
C ALA A 106 12.85 56.11 -12.13
#